data_AF-A0A0K8VVK5-F1
#
_entry.id   AF-A0A0K8VVK5-F1
#
_cell.length_a   1.000
_cell.length_b   1.000
_cell.length_c   1.000
_cell.angle_alpha   90.00
_cell.angle_beta   90.00
_cell.angle_gamma   90.00
#
_symmetry.space_group_name_H-M   'P 1'
#
loop_
_entity.id
_entity.type
_entity.pdbx_description
1 polymer ?
#
loop_
_entity_poly.entity_id
_entity_poly.type
_entity_poly.pdbx_seq_one_letter_code
_entity_poly.pdbx_strand_id
1 'polypeptide(L)'
;MSDAANGESKFGFKDKEKAEETLQLLESHDMQYRKLTVRGLLGRAKRVLTMTKAEEKVKNINSAIEVFEKWLEENGGGAANKNAKTDKEDKVETVPGLGFKDKAAAEATLRILQDRDPDYQKLAIKGLIGSSKRVLSGTKNEDKIKSIQEGVKILEDFLEKFETENLIKNNRAYLAYSVIEQLPEPKDELAAEFVTAYGGPKAKGNYKHLRTMYPADDDSTSWDIIRNRNIAKLMEKLKAEEAKLFDAESGEPTEIHLELIHWAYSPQPDKVKSYLEKSLKKKAEKRKVELNDSSSSDEDDREDDDDDNGETPEKKKRTE
;
A
#
# COMPACT_ATOMS: atom_id res chain seq x y z
N MET A 1 -54.40 -7.51 9.07
CA MET A 1 -54.50 -6.06 9.27
C MET A 1 -53.24 -5.46 8.66
N SER A 2 -53.15 -5.34 7.33
CA SER A 2 -53.61 -4.21 6.51
C SER A 2 -53.15 -2.87 7.07
N ASP A 3 -52.13 -2.28 6.43
CA ASP A 3 -52.19 -0.91 5.90
C ASP A 3 -51.03 -0.71 4.91
N ALA A 4 -51.22 -1.29 3.72
CA ALA A 4 -50.53 -0.86 2.51
C ALA A 4 -51.45 0.15 1.81
N ALA A 5 -51.44 1.40 2.28
CA ALA A 5 -52.11 2.53 1.67
C ALA A 5 -51.14 3.71 1.59
N ASN A 6 -50.94 4.23 0.37
CA ASN A 6 -50.02 5.28 -0.06
C ASN A 6 -48.52 4.97 -0.01
N GLY A 7 -47.93 4.83 -1.21
CA GLY A 7 -46.48 4.70 -1.44
C GLY A 7 -45.67 5.97 -1.19
N GLU A 8 -45.97 6.69 -0.11
CA GLU A 8 -45.04 7.68 0.44
C GLU A 8 -44.00 6.93 1.26
N SER A 9 -42.73 7.05 0.88
CA SER A 9 -41.63 6.53 1.71
C SER A 9 -41.78 7.12 3.12
N LYS A 10 -41.88 6.26 4.13
CA LYS A 10 -42.06 6.65 5.54
C LYS A 10 -40.99 7.65 6.02
N PHE A 11 -39.84 7.65 5.37
CA PHE A 11 -38.69 8.50 5.64
C PHE A 11 -38.62 9.70 4.67
N GLY A 12 -38.35 10.90 5.18
CA GLY A 12 -38.35 12.13 4.38
C GLY A 12 -37.43 13.23 4.90
N PHE A 13 -37.39 14.35 4.17
CA PHE A 13 -36.51 15.51 4.46
C PHE A 13 -37.10 16.84 3.95
N LYS A 14 -38.44 16.94 3.88
CA LYS A 14 -39.11 18.14 3.35
C LYS A 14 -38.83 19.40 4.18
N ASP A 15 -38.64 19.23 5.48
CA ASP A 15 -38.41 20.25 6.49
C ASP A 15 -37.71 19.61 7.71
N LYS A 16 -37.35 20.45 8.69
CA LYS A 16 -36.68 20.05 9.93
C LYS A 16 -37.48 18.98 10.69
N GLU A 17 -38.78 19.21 10.87
CA GLU A 17 -39.67 18.33 11.61
C GLU A 17 -39.71 16.93 10.98
N LYS A 18 -39.79 16.84 9.64
CA LYS A 18 -39.80 15.55 8.95
C LYS A 18 -38.45 14.83 9.05
N ALA A 19 -37.35 15.57 9.08
CA ALA A 19 -36.02 14.97 9.30
C ALA A 19 -35.92 14.37 10.71
N GLU A 20 -36.42 15.06 11.74
CA GLU A 20 -36.47 14.57 13.13
C GLU A 20 -37.40 13.35 13.26
N GLU A 21 -38.60 13.39 12.68
CA GLU A 21 -39.51 12.24 12.63
C GLU A 21 -38.84 11.03 11.96
N THR A 22 -38.11 11.27 10.87
CA THR A 22 -37.36 10.22 10.17
C THR A 22 -36.28 9.59 11.06
N LEU A 23 -35.59 10.38 11.88
CA LEU A 23 -34.60 9.86 12.82
C LEU A 23 -35.25 9.04 13.94
N GLN A 24 -36.41 9.47 14.46
CA GLN A 24 -37.18 8.72 15.46
C GLN A 24 -37.67 7.38 14.90
N LEU A 25 -38.22 7.38 13.68
CA LEU A 25 -38.65 6.15 13.02
C LEU A 25 -37.52 5.15 12.76
N LEU A 26 -36.29 5.64 12.69
CA LEU A 26 -35.09 4.83 12.50
C LEU A 26 -34.56 4.25 13.81
N GLU A 27 -35.01 4.69 15.00
CA GLU A 27 -34.49 4.21 16.29
C GLU A 27 -34.67 2.71 16.51
N SER A 28 -35.73 2.12 15.98
CA SER A 28 -36.00 0.68 16.09
C SER A 28 -35.09 -0.20 15.22
N HIS A 29 -34.22 0.40 14.40
CA HIS A 29 -33.33 -0.31 13.48
C HIS A 29 -31.89 -0.33 13.99
N ASP A 30 -31.07 -1.24 13.46
CA ASP A 30 -29.66 -1.31 13.81
C ASP A 30 -28.90 -0.07 13.34
N MET A 31 -27.83 0.26 14.07
CA MET A 31 -27.06 1.49 13.86
C MET A 31 -26.46 1.59 12.44
N GLN A 32 -26.13 0.48 11.80
CA GLN A 32 -25.57 0.49 10.45
C GLN A 32 -26.64 0.85 9.41
N TYR A 33 -27.83 0.26 9.53
CA TYR A 33 -28.99 0.59 8.68
C TYR A 33 -29.42 2.05 8.85
N ARG A 34 -29.44 2.55 10.10
CA ARG A 34 -29.72 3.96 10.41
C ARG A 34 -28.75 4.88 9.68
N LYS A 35 -27.44 4.64 9.82
CA LYS A 35 -26.38 5.42 9.14
C LYS A 35 -26.53 5.41 7.63
N LEU A 36 -26.79 4.24 7.04
CA LEU A 36 -26.91 4.12 5.58
C LEU A 36 -28.13 4.90 5.06
N THR A 37 -29.25 4.78 5.76
CA THR A 37 -30.50 5.45 5.40
C THR A 37 -30.37 6.97 5.52
N VAL A 38 -29.82 7.48 6.63
CA VAL A 38 -29.59 8.92 6.84
C VAL A 38 -28.60 9.48 5.81
N ARG A 39 -27.52 8.76 5.48
CA ARG A 39 -26.58 9.16 4.41
C ARG A 39 -27.27 9.24 3.03
N GLY A 40 -28.13 8.27 2.72
CA GLY A 40 -28.89 8.25 1.48
C GLY A 40 -29.85 9.43 1.38
N LEU A 41 -30.56 9.74 2.47
CA LEU A 41 -31.47 10.89 2.55
C LEU A 41 -30.73 12.22 2.46
N LEU A 42 -29.61 12.38 3.18
CA LEU A 42 -28.75 13.55 3.11
C LEU A 42 -28.24 13.81 1.69
N GLY A 43 -27.81 12.75 0.98
CA GLY A 43 -27.39 12.86 -0.41
C GLY A 43 -28.51 13.30 -1.35
N ARG A 44 -29.73 12.78 -1.16
CA ARG A 44 -30.92 13.22 -1.91
C ARG A 44 -31.31 14.65 -1.58
N ALA A 45 -31.30 15.05 -0.30
CA ALA A 45 -31.62 16.40 0.15
C ALA A 45 -30.68 17.44 -0.50
N LYS A 46 -29.37 17.19 -0.48
CA LYS A 46 -28.38 18.04 -1.14
C LYS A 46 -28.61 18.17 -2.65
N ARG A 47 -29.04 17.08 -3.30
CA ARG A 47 -29.36 17.10 -4.74
C ARG A 47 -30.66 17.87 -5.04
N VAL A 48 -31.67 17.75 -4.20
CA VAL A 48 -32.94 18.50 -4.35
C VAL A 48 -32.71 19.98 -4.08
N LEU A 49 -31.85 20.33 -3.11
CA LEU A 49 -31.46 21.70 -2.81
C LEU A 49 -30.89 22.42 -4.03
N THR A 50 -30.00 21.78 -4.81
CA THR A 50 -29.40 22.41 -5.99
C THR A 50 -30.40 22.68 -7.13
N MET A 51 -31.56 22.00 -7.10
CA MET A 51 -32.62 22.15 -8.10
C MET A 51 -33.76 23.06 -7.63
N THR A 52 -33.80 23.41 -6.35
CA THR A 52 -34.90 24.17 -5.74
C THR A 52 -34.62 25.67 -5.80
N LYS A 53 -35.55 26.44 -6.38
CA LYS A 53 -35.43 27.90 -6.53
C LYS A 53 -36.29 28.70 -5.55
N ALA A 54 -37.30 28.08 -4.95
CA ALA A 54 -38.18 28.74 -3.99
C ALA A 54 -37.47 28.91 -2.64
N GLU A 55 -37.30 30.16 -2.20
CA GLU A 55 -36.49 30.51 -1.02
C GLU A 55 -36.95 29.82 0.26
N GLU A 56 -38.26 29.73 0.48
CA GLU A 56 -38.83 29.05 1.65
C GLU A 56 -38.51 27.55 1.65
N LYS A 57 -38.59 26.89 0.49
CA LYS A 57 -38.25 25.47 0.35
C LYS A 57 -36.75 25.23 0.51
N VAL A 58 -35.91 26.15 0.03
CA VAL A 58 -34.45 26.12 0.23
C VAL A 58 -34.14 26.16 1.74
N LYS A 59 -34.76 27.08 2.49
CA LYS A 59 -34.60 27.15 3.96
C LYS A 59 -35.02 25.85 4.63
N ASN A 60 -36.18 25.30 4.28
CA ASN A 60 -36.69 24.06 4.87
C ASN A 60 -35.77 22.86 4.61
N ILE A 61 -35.26 22.72 3.38
CA ILE A 61 -34.32 21.65 3.01
C ILE A 61 -32.97 21.83 3.73
N ASN A 62 -32.46 23.06 3.85
CA ASN A 62 -31.24 23.34 4.61
C ASN A 62 -31.39 22.95 6.08
N SER A 63 -32.50 23.31 6.72
CA SER A 63 -32.78 22.90 8.11
C SER A 63 -32.86 21.37 8.26
N ALA A 64 -33.41 20.66 7.27
CA ALA A 64 -33.43 19.19 7.26
C ALA A 64 -32.03 18.58 7.09
N ILE A 65 -31.17 19.20 6.26
CA ILE A 65 -29.77 18.79 6.05
C ILE A 65 -28.98 18.92 7.36
N GLU A 66 -29.12 20.04 8.07
CA GLU A 66 -28.44 20.28 9.35
C GLU A 66 -28.78 19.22 10.40
N VAL A 67 -30.04 18.80 10.49
CA VAL A 67 -30.49 17.72 11.39
C VAL A 67 -29.76 16.41 11.09
N PHE A 68 -29.67 16.01 9.81
CA PHE A 68 -28.99 14.78 9.44
C PHE A 68 -27.47 14.87 9.57
N GLU A 69 -26.86 16.02 9.29
CA GLU A 69 -25.42 16.22 9.47
C GLU A 69 -25.04 16.13 10.95
N LYS A 70 -25.77 16.82 11.82
CA LYS A 70 -25.58 16.75 13.27
C LYS A 70 -25.76 15.33 13.80
N TRP A 71 -26.83 14.64 13.40
CA TRP A 71 -27.07 13.26 13.81
C TRP A 71 -25.95 12.32 13.35
N LEU A 72 -25.47 12.48 12.12
CA LEU A 72 -24.34 11.71 11.59
C LEU A 72 -23.04 12.03 12.32
N GLU A 73 -22.78 13.27 12.74
CA GLU A 73 -21.62 13.61 13.55
C GLU A 73 -21.63 12.90 14.90
N GLU A 74 -22.77 12.97 15.62
CA GLU A 74 -22.94 12.34 16.93
C GLU A 74 -22.86 10.81 16.88
N ASN A 75 -23.24 10.20 15.75
CA ASN A 75 -23.33 8.75 15.63
C ASN A 75 -22.19 8.14 14.80
N GLY A 76 -21.13 8.87 14.43
CA GLY A 76 -19.97 8.33 13.70
C GLY A 76 -20.25 8.02 12.22
N GLY A 77 -21.09 8.83 11.60
CA GLY A 77 -21.47 8.79 10.19
C GLY A 77 -21.16 10.06 9.38
N GLY A 78 -20.70 11.14 10.03
CA GLY A 78 -20.43 12.46 9.46
C GLY A 78 -19.34 12.46 8.40
N ALA A 79 -19.17 13.59 7.69
CA ALA A 79 -18.16 13.73 6.63
C ALA A 79 -16.73 13.44 7.12
N ALA A 80 -16.47 13.61 8.42
CA ALA A 80 -15.22 13.22 9.07
C ALA A 80 -14.93 11.71 9.00
N ASN A 81 -15.96 10.86 8.88
CA ASN A 81 -15.81 9.39 8.81
C ASN A 81 -15.85 8.84 7.36
N LYS A 82 -15.78 9.71 6.35
CA LYS A 82 -15.45 9.32 4.96
C LYS A 82 -13.95 9.37 4.66
N ASN A 83 -13.15 9.86 5.60
CA ASN A 83 -11.71 9.73 5.61
C ASN A 83 -11.31 9.40 7.04
N ALA A 84 -11.21 8.11 7.38
CA ALA A 84 -10.02 7.76 8.16
C ALA A 84 -8.87 8.36 7.36
N LYS A 85 -8.26 9.43 7.90
CA LYS A 85 -7.03 10.02 7.38
C LYS A 85 -6.11 8.85 7.01
N THR A 86 -6.00 8.54 5.72
CA THR A 86 -4.66 8.37 5.20
C THR A 86 -4.07 9.76 5.42
N ASP A 87 -3.13 9.84 6.36
CA ASP A 87 -2.38 11.07 6.58
C ASP A 87 -2.00 11.65 5.22
N LYS A 88 -2.13 12.97 5.08
CA LYS A 88 -1.66 13.68 3.87
C LYS A 88 -0.20 13.31 3.55
N GLU A 89 0.55 12.81 4.53
CA GLU A 89 1.92 12.32 4.41
C GLU A 89 2.11 11.07 3.53
N ASP A 90 1.11 10.21 3.30
CA ASP A 90 1.27 9.00 2.47
C ASP A 90 0.56 9.11 1.11
N LYS A 91 0.26 10.34 0.68
CA LYS A 91 -0.26 10.59 -0.66
C LYS A 91 0.87 10.39 -1.67
N VAL A 92 0.87 9.23 -2.32
CA VAL A 92 1.75 8.93 -3.45
C VAL A 92 1.47 9.91 -4.60
N GLU A 93 2.53 10.59 -5.04
CA GLU A 93 2.48 11.47 -6.21
C GLU A 93 2.25 10.67 -7.49
N THR A 94 1.43 11.21 -8.39
CA THR A 94 1.19 10.61 -9.70
C THR A 94 2.30 11.01 -10.66
N VAL A 95 2.78 10.06 -11.47
CA VAL A 95 3.74 10.35 -12.54
C VAL A 95 3.17 11.42 -13.49
N PRO A 96 3.90 12.53 -13.71
CA PRO A 96 3.42 13.61 -14.55
C PRO A 96 3.45 13.23 -16.04
N GLY A 97 2.70 13.97 -16.87
CA GLY A 97 2.77 13.85 -18.33
C GLY A 97 1.98 12.70 -18.96
N LEU A 98 1.31 11.86 -18.16
CA LEU A 98 0.42 10.81 -18.67
C LEU A 98 -0.86 11.41 -19.28
N GLY A 99 -1.27 10.93 -20.45
CA GLY A 99 -2.41 11.46 -21.19
C GLY A 99 -2.93 10.58 -22.34
N PHE A 100 -4.14 10.89 -22.81
CA PHE A 100 -4.84 10.13 -23.86
C PHE A 100 -5.63 11.05 -24.82
N LYS A 101 -5.37 12.35 -24.80
CA LYS A 101 -6.19 13.36 -25.51
C LYS A 101 -6.10 13.24 -27.04
N ASP A 102 -4.99 12.71 -27.54
CA ASP A 102 -4.68 12.52 -28.95
C ASP A 102 -3.60 11.43 -29.09
N LYS A 103 -3.28 11.09 -30.35
CA LYS A 103 -2.25 10.11 -30.71
C LYS A 103 -0.89 10.45 -30.07
N ALA A 104 -0.44 11.69 -30.18
CA ALA A 104 0.86 12.13 -29.70
C ALA A 104 0.97 12.04 -28.16
N ALA A 105 -0.09 12.40 -27.44
CA ALA A 105 -0.17 12.29 -25.99
C ALA A 105 -0.15 10.82 -25.52
N ALA A 106 -0.82 9.92 -26.24
CA ALA A 106 -0.79 8.49 -25.94
C ALA A 106 0.62 7.90 -26.17
N GLU A 107 1.29 8.24 -27.27
CA GLU A 107 2.68 7.82 -27.50
C GLU A 107 3.64 8.40 -26.46
N ALA A 108 3.49 9.67 -26.07
CA ALA A 108 4.28 10.27 -25.00
C ALA A 108 4.07 9.54 -23.67
N THR A 109 2.84 9.11 -23.38
CA THR A 109 2.52 8.30 -22.20
C THR A 109 3.26 6.96 -22.24
N LEU A 110 3.27 6.27 -23.38
CA LEU A 110 4.01 5.01 -23.51
C LEU A 110 5.52 5.21 -23.32
N ARG A 111 6.08 6.33 -23.81
CA ARG A 111 7.48 6.70 -23.56
C ARG A 111 7.77 6.96 -22.08
N ILE A 112 6.88 7.66 -21.37
CA ILE A 112 7.02 7.93 -19.92
C ILE A 112 6.92 6.65 -19.08
N LEU A 113 6.12 5.68 -19.53
CA LEU A 113 5.92 4.40 -18.86
C LEU A 113 6.99 3.35 -19.20
N GLN A 114 7.80 3.60 -20.23
CA GLN A 114 8.89 2.71 -20.61
C GLN A 114 9.83 2.46 -19.42
N ASP A 115 10.28 1.22 -19.27
CA ASP A 115 11.16 0.73 -18.19
C ASP A 115 10.61 0.82 -16.75
N ARG A 116 9.40 1.35 -16.54
CA ARG A 116 8.72 1.30 -15.22
C ARG A 116 8.22 -0.10 -14.91
N ASP A 117 7.77 -0.33 -13.67
CA ASP A 117 7.24 -1.63 -13.25
C ASP A 117 6.07 -2.07 -14.15
N PRO A 118 6.08 -3.29 -14.71
CA PRO A 118 4.99 -3.80 -15.55
C PRO A 118 3.61 -3.69 -14.89
N ASP A 119 3.51 -3.95 -13.58
CA ASP A 119 2.28 -3.77 -12.81
C ASP A 119 1.78 -2.32 -12.88
N TYR A 120 2.70 -1.35 -12.73
CA TYR A 120 2.36 0.06 -12.78
C TYR A 120 2.00 0.52 -14.20
N GLN A 121 2.72 0.06 -15.22
CA GLN A 121 2.38 0.34 -16.62
C GLN A 121 0.94 -0.09 -16.92
N LYS A 122 0.60 -1.34 -16.59
CA LYS A 122 -0.76 -1.88 -16.76
C LYS A 122 -1.80 -1.10 -15.97
N LEU A 123 -1.52 -0.74 -14.72
CA LEU A 123 -2.41 0.05 -13.87
C LEU A 123 -2.66 1.45 -14.45
N ALA A 124 -1.59 2.16 -14.82
CA ALA A 124 -1.66 3.51 -15.37
C ALA A 124 -2.48 3.52 -16.67
N ILE A 125 -2.18 2.61 -17.59
CA ILE A 125 -2.88 2.52 -18.87
C ILE A 125 -4.36 2.17 -18.70
N LYS A 126 -4.71 1.19 -17.85
CA LYS A 126 -6.11 0.88 -17.53
C LYS A 126 -6.84 2.09 -16.93
N GLY A 127 -6.15 2.86 -16.08
CA GLY A 127 -6.66 4.10 -15.49
C GLY A 127 -6.96 5.18 -16.54
N LEU A 128 -6.08 5.35 -17.52
CA LEU A 128 -6.25 6.30 -18.63
C LEU A 128 -7.41 5.89 -19.55
N ILE A 129 -7.51 4.61 -19.94
CA ILE A 129 -8.64 4.09 -20.74
C ILE A 129 -9.97 4.24 -19.99
N GLY A 130 -9.98 3.97 -18.68
CA GLY A 130 -11.17 4.20 -17.86
C GLY A 130 -11.55 5.69 -17.78
N SER A 131 -10.54 6.57 -17.75
CA SER A 131 -10.74 8.02 -17.74
C SER A 131 -11.24 8.56 -19.08
N SER A 132 -10.75 8.01 -20.20
CA SER A 132 -11.16 8.44 -21.54
C SER A 132 -12.64 8.18 -21.78
N LYS A 133 -13.19 7.05 -21.31
CA LYS A 133 -14.63 6.74 -21.39
C LYS A 133 -15.49 7.82 -20.74
N ARG A 134 -15.06 8.34 -19.57
CA ARG A 134 -15.75 9.43 -18.87
C ARG A 134 -15.63 10.77 -19.61
N VAL A 135 -14.49 11.04 -20.23
CA VAL A 135 -14.29 12.26 -21.03
C VAL A 135 -15.13 12.20 -22.31
N LEU A 136 -15.15 11.06 -22.99
CA LEU A 136 -15.94 10.83 -24.21
C LEU A 136 -17.44 11.00 -23.95
N SER A 137 -17.96 10.51 -22.82
CA SER A 137 -19.39 10.67 -22.51
C SER A 137 -19.84 12.13 -22.35
N GLY A 138 -18.92 13.03 -22.01
CA GLY A 138 -19.19 14.47 -21.86
C GLY A 138 -18.80 15.32 -23.09
N THR A 139 -18.10 14.74 -24.08
CA THR A 139 -17.57 15.49 -25.22
C THR A 139 -18.56 15.47 -26.37
N LYS A 140 -18.89 16.63 -26.93
CA LYS A 140 -19.81 16.78 -28.09
C LYS A 140 -19.10 17.09 -29.40
N ASN A 141 -17.85 17.54 -29.34
CA ASN A 141 -17.08 17.91 -30.52
C ASN A 141 -16.52 16.64 -31.19
N GLU A 142 -16.90 16.42 -32.46
CA GLU A 142 -16.56 15.20 -33.20
C GLU A 142 -15.05 15.04 -33.44
N ASP A 143 -14.34 16.11 -33.75
CA ASP A 143 -12.89 16.05 -33.98
C ASP A 143 -12.15 15.65 -32.71
N LYS A 144 -12.55 16.21 -31.56
CA LYS A 144 -11.99 15.82 -30.25
C LYS A 144 -12.31 14.37 -29.91
N ILE A 145 -13.52 13.90 -30.22
CA ILE A 145 -13.89 12.50 -30.02
C ILE A 145 -12.97 11.59 -30.84
N LYS A 146 -12.76 11.90 -32.13
CA LYS A 146 -11.86 11.14 -33.01
C LYS A 146 -10.42 11.13 -32.48
N SER A 147 -9.88 12.30 -32.11
CA SER A 147 -8.53 12.39 -31.55
C SER A 147 -8.36 11.56 -30.26
N ILE A 148 -9.33 11.64 -29.34
CA ILE A 148 -9.31 10.82 -28.11
C ILE A 148 -9.37 9.33 -28.45
N GLN A 149 -10.25 8.92 -29.38
CA GLN A 149 -10.37 7.53 -29.80
C GLN A 149 -9.07 7.00 -30.41
N GLU A 150 -8.39 7.78 -31.25
CA GLU A 150 -7.08 7.43 -31.81
C GLU A 150 -6.02 7.26 -30.73
N GLY A 151 -5.97 8.16 -29.76
CA GLY A 151 -5.04 8.05 -28.62
C GLY A 151 -5.35 6.84 -27.74
N VAL A 152 -6.63 6.60 -27.43
CA VAL A 152 -7.07 5.44 -26.62
C VAL A 152 -6.75 4.13 -27.32
N LYS A 153 -6.90 4.06 -28.64
CA LYS A 153 -6.56 2.86 -29.42
C LYS A 153 -5.10 2.45 -29.22
N ILE A 154 -4.15 3.39 -29.23
CA ILE A 154 -2.73 3.10 -28.95
C ILE A 154 -2.56 2.47 -27.57
N LEU A 155 -3.30 2.97 -26.57
CA LEU A 155 -3.23 2.46 -25.21
C LEU A 155 -3.87 1.07 -25.07
N GLU A 156 -4.95 0.81 -25.82
CA GLU A 156 -5.59 -0.51 -25.90
C GLU A 156 -4.69 -1.52 -26.61
N ASP A 157 -4.09 -1.17 -27.74
CA ASP A 157 -3.13 -1.99 -28.48
C ASP A 157 -1.91 -2.35 -27.59
N PHE A 158 -1.43 -1.39 -26.78
CA PHE A 158 -0.38 -1.66 -25.79
C PHE A 158 -0.83 -2.69 -24.75
N LEU A 159 -2.06 -2.58 -24.20
CA LEU A 159 -2.55 -3.56 -23.22
C LEU A 159 -2.73 -4.94 -23.84
N GLU A 160 -3.24 -5.03 -25.06
CA GLU A 160 -3.38 -6.30 -25.76
C GLU A 160 -2.02 -6.98 -25.95
N LYS A 161 -1.01 -6.23 -26.41
CA LYS A 161 0.37 -6.71 -26.50
C LYS A 161 0.91 -7.12 -25.13
N PHE A 162 0.67 -6.31 -24.10
CA PHE A 162 1.12 -6.58 -22.73
C PHE A 162 0.60 -7.92 -22.20
N GLU A 163 -0.68 -8.22 -22.41
CA GLU A 163 -1.28 -9.49 -21.97
C GLU A 163 -0.83 -10.66 -22.87
N THR A 164 -0.74 -10.45 -24.19
CA THR A 164 -0.31 -11.47 -25.17
C THR A 164 1.13 -11.92 -24.94
N GLU A 165 2.03 -10.97 -24.70
CA GLU A 165 3.45 -11.24 -24.38
C GLU A 165 3.66 -11.57 -22.90
N ASN A 166 2.58 -11.53 -22.09
CA ASN A 166 2.59 -11.85 -20.67
C ASN A 166 3.67 -11.05 -19.90
N LEU A 167 3.79 -9.75 -20.23
CA LEU A 167 4.84 -8.87 -19.71
C LEU A 167 4.80 -8.72 -18.18
N ILE A 168 3.68 -9.06 -17.55
CA ILE A 168 3.53 -9.10 -16.10
C ILE A 168 4.54 -10.04 -15.43
N LYS A 169 5.01 -11.09 -16.12
CA LYS A 169 6.03 -12.00 -15.59
C LYS A 169 7.38 -11.34 -15.36
N ASN A 170 7.64 -10.21 -16.03
CA ASN A 170 8.85 -9.42 -15.87
C ASN A 170 8.76 -8.46 -14.67
N ASN A 171 7.66 -8.48 -13.92
CA ASN A 171 7.49 -7.61 -12.76
C ASN A 171 8.45 -8.00 -11.64
N ARG A 172 9.26 -7.03 -11.21
CA ARG A 172 10.30 -7.21 -10.19
C ARG A 172 9.82 -6.62 -8.88
N ALA A 173 8.95 -7.36 -8.19
CA ALA A 173 8.36 -6.93 -6.93
C ALA A 173 9.42 -6.44 -5.94
N TYR A 174 9.11 -5.35 -5.23
CA TYR A 174 10.03 -4.76 -4.26
C TYR A 174 10.13 -5.63 -3.02
N LEU A 175 11.36 -5.81 -2.54
CA LEU A 175 11.61 -6.24 -1.17
C LEU A 175 11.22 -5.11 -0.21
N ALA A 176 10.71 -5.49 0.96
CA ALA A 176 10.43 -4.54 2.02
C ALA A 176 11.75 -3.88 2.47
N TYR A 177 11.73 -2.57 2.70
CA TYR A 177 12.93 -1.85 3.16
C TYR A 177 13.53 -2.47 4.43
N SER A 178 12.68 -2.94 5.35
CA SER A 178 13.11 -3.60 6.59
C SER A 178 13.90 -4.89 6.38
N VAL A 179 13.82 -5.53 5.21
CA VAL A 179 14.65 -6.68 4.84
C VAL A 179 16.02 -6.21 4.36
N ILE A 180 16.07 -5.09 3.64
CA ILE A 180 17.29 -4.56 3.03
C ILE A 180 18.19 -3.95 4.11
N GLU A 181 17.62 -3.20 5.07
CA GLU A 181 18.39 -2.54 6.15
C GLU A 181 19.12 -3.52 7.09
N GLN A 182 18.73 -4.80 7.09
CA GLN A 182 19.35 -5.85 7.91
C GLN A 182 20.57 -6.50 7.23
N LEU A 183 20.83 -6.18 5.97
CA LEU A 183 21.93 -6.71 5.17
C LEU A 183 23.08 -5.71 5.08
N PRO A 184 24.29 -6.16 4.69
CA PRO A 184 25.43 -5.26 4.49
C PRO A 184 25.10 -4.13 3.50
N GLU A 185 25.66 -2.95 3.74
CA GLU A 185 25.44 -1.78 2.89
C GLU A 185 25.96 -1.99 1.45
N PRO A 186 25.38 -1.30 0.45
CA PRO A 186 25.87 -1.38 -0.93
C PRO A 186 27.29 -0.82 -1.06
N LYS A 187 28.13 -1.52 -1.83
CA LYS A 187 29.46 -1.02 -2.21
C LYS A 187 29.37 0.06 -3.31
N ASP A 188 28.32 -0.02 -4.13
CA ASP A 188 28.04 0.91 -5.22
C ASP A 188 27.33 2.16 -4.69
N GLU A 189 27.85 3.34 -5.02
CA GLU A 189 27.36 4.63 -4.53
C GLU A 189 25.90 4.88 -4.96
N LEU A 190 25.55 4.54 -6.21
CA LEU A 190 24.21 4.75 -6.74
C LEU A 190 23.19 3.81 -6.07
N ALA A 191 23.57 2.56 -5.79
CA ALA A 191 22.75 1.64 -5.02
C ALA A 191 22.59 2.10 -3.56
N ALA A 192 23.64 2.63 -2.93
CA ALA A 192 23.57 3.21 -1.58
C ALA A 192 22.63 4.42 -1.52
N GLU A 193 22.69 5.29 -2.54
CA GLU A 193 21.77 6.41 -2.70
C GLU A 193 20.32 5.94 -2.87
N PHE A 194 20.07 4.93 -3.72
CA PHE A 194 18.75 4.34 -3.90
C PHE A 194 18.18 3.76 -2.59
N VAL A 195 18.98 3.02 -1.83
CA VAL A 195 18.56 2.45 -0.53
C VAL A 195 18.21 3.57 0.45
N THR A 196 19.01 4.63 0.48
CA THR A 196 18.75 5.83 1.30
C THR A 196 17.46 6.52 0.87
N ALA A 197 17.21 6.66 -0.43
CA ALA A 197 15.98 7.24 -0.97
C ALA A 197 14.75 6.39 -0.63
N TYR A 198 14.85 5.06 -0.71
CA TYR A 198 13.77 4.13 -0.42
C TYR A 198 13.41 4.07 1.08
N GLY A 199 14.40 4.08 1.96
CA GLY A 199 14.22 4.13 3.42
C GLY A 199 13.93 5.52 3.97
N GLY A 200 14.26 6.56 3.21
CA GLY A 200 14.25 7.95 3.65
C GLY A 200 12.84 8.50 3.97
N PRO A 201 12.76 9.71 4.52
CA PRO A 201 11.52 10.28 5.06
C PRO A 201 10.42 10.48 4.02
N LYS A 202 10.76 10.56 2.72
CA LYS A 202 9.79 10.69 1.63
C LYS A 202 9.15 9.35 1.28
N ALA A 203 9.95 8.30 1.05
CA ALA A 203 9.43 7.00 0.63
C ALA A 203 8.98 6.14 1.82
N LYS A 204 9.67 6.19 2.97
CA LYS A 204 9.36 5.40 4.18
C LYS A 204 9.14 3.91 3.88
N GLY A 205 9.89 3.34 2.93
CA GLY A 205 9.72 1.96 2.46
C GLY A 205 8.53 1.71 1.54
N ASN A 206 7.77 2.73 1.15
CA ASN A 206 6.70 2.65 0.15
C ASN A 206 7.26 2.99 -1.25
N TYR A 207 7.51 1.94 -2.03
CA TYR A 207 8.15 2.03 -3.34
C TYR A 207 7.39 2.89 -4.35
N LYS A 208 6.10 3.17 -4.12
CA LYS A 208 5.30 3.97 -5.06
C LYS A 208 5.80 5.42 -5.14
N HIS A 209 6.39 5.94 -4.07
CA HIS A 209 7.00 7.28 -4.05
C HIS A 209 8.26 7.37 -4.92
N LEU A 210 8.93 6.24 -5.17
CA LEU A 210 10.13 6.19 -6.04
C LEU A 210 9.83 6.54 -7.51
N ARG A 211 8.56 6.61 -7.90
CA ARG A 211 8.13 6.93 -9.27
C ARG A 211 8.28 8.41 -9.62
N THR A 212 8.37 9.28 -8.62
CA THR A 212 8.56 10.74 -8.74
C THR A 212 9.76 11.24 -7.94
N MET A 213 10.59 10.33 -7.45
CA MET A 213 11.87 10.64 -6.83
C MET A 213 13.00 10.34 -7.81
N TYR A 214 14.06 11.13 -7.70
CA TYR A 214 15.18 11.17 -8.63
C TYR A 214 16.51 11.10 -7.86
N PRO A 215 17.60 10.60 -8.47
CA PRO A 215 18.94 10.79 -7.95
C PRO A 215 19.30 12.26 -7.75
N ALA A 216 20.26 12.53 -6.86
CA ALA A 216 20.75 13.86 -6.59
C ALA A 216 21.38 14.51 -7.84
N ASP A 217 22.04 13.70 -8.67
CA ASP A 217 22.80 14.16 -9.84
C ASP A 217 22.01 14.08 -11.16
N ASP A 218 20.80 13.48 -11.17
CA ASP A 218 19.97 13.31 -12.37
C ASP A 218 18.48 13.51 -12.02
N ASP A 219 17.86 14.57 -12.54
CA ASP A 219 16.43 14.87 -12.36
C ASP A 219 15.53 14.34 -13.51
N SER A 220 16.12 13.66 -14.49
CA SER A 220 15.40 13.20 -15.69
C SER A 220 14.82 11.80 -15.52
N THR A 221 15.49 10.91 -14.76
CA THR A 221 15.12 9.51 -14.63
C THR A 221 14.77 9.16 -13.19
N SER A 222 13.54 8.71 -12.94
CA SER A 222 13.10 8.36 -11.60
C SER A 222 13.69 7.04 -11.09
N TRP A 223 13.74 6.87 -9.77
CA TRP A 223 14.36 5.73 -9.11
C TRP A 223 13.77 4.37 -9.53
N ASP A 224 12.46 4.28 -9.78
CA ASP A 224 11.82 3.05 -10.26
C ASP A 224 12.39 2.58 -11.62
N ILE A 225 12.70 3.52 -12.52
CA ILE A 225 13.30 3.24 -13.83
C ILE A 225 14.76 2.82 -13.67
N ILE A 226 15.55 3.60 -12.91
CA ILE A 226 16.98 3.32 -12.66
C ILE A 226 17.14 1.92 -12.06
N ARG A 227 16.35 1.62 -11.03
CA ARG A 227 16.29 0.31 -10.39
C ARG A 227 16.03 -0.79 -11.42
N ASN A 228 14.98 -0.66 -12.23
CA ASN A 228 14.61 -1.70 -13.20
C ASN A 228 15.68 -1.93 -14.28
N ARG A 229 16.37 -0.87 -14.71
CA ARG A 229 17.51 -0.98 -15.64
C ARG A 229 18.69 -1.70 -15.00
N ASN A 230 19.03 -1.38 -13.76
CA ASN A 230 20.13 -2.04 -13.06
C ASN A 230 19.82 -3.51 -12.73
N ILE A 231 18.61 -3.83 -12.28
CA ILE A 231 18.20 -5.24 -12.10
C ILE A 231 18.27 -6.00 -13.43
N ALA A 232 17.88 -5.40 -14.56
CA ALA A 232 17.98 -6.06 -15.86
C ALA A 232 19.43 -6.46 -16.18
N LYS A 233 20.38 -5.53 -16.00
CA LYS A 233 21.82 -5.79 -16.20
C LYS A 233 22.34 -6.89 -15.28
N LEU A 234 21.96 -6.86 -14.00
CA LEU A 234 22.37 -7.87 -13.02
C LEU A 234 21.79 -9.26 -13.32
N MET A 235 20.54 -9.31 -13.77
CA MET A 235 19.91 -10.57 -14.20
C MET A 235 20.55 -11.14 -15.46
N GLU A 236 21.06 -10.30 -16.37
CA GLU A 236 21.83 -10.75 -17.52
C GLU A 236 23.19 -11.32 -17.11
N LYS A 237 23.92 -10.63 -16.21
CA LYS A 237 25.17 -11.15 -15.62
C LYS A 237 24.95 -12.49 -14.92
N LEU A 238 23.92 -12.60 -14.08
CA LEU A 238 23.57 -13.83 -13.37
C LEU A 238 23.33 -15.00 -14.33
N LYS A 239 22.69 -14.74 -15.48
CA LYS A 239 22.47 -15.75 -16.52
C LYS A 239 23.76 -16.12 -17.26
N ALA A 240 24.61 -15.14 -17.56
CA ALA A 240 25.86 -15.36 -18.28
C ALA A 240 26.87 -16.17 -17.45
N GLU A 241 26.89 -15.95 -16.14
CA GLU A 241 27.81 -16.62 -15.21
C GLU A 241 27.22 -17.92 -14.62
N GLU A 242 25.97 -18.26 -14.96
CA GLU A 242 25.18 -19.35 -14.35
C GLU A 242 25.25 -19.36 -12.81
N ALA A 243 25.39 -18.17 -12.23
CA ALA A 243 25.68 -18.01 -10.82
C ALA A 243 24.45 -18.33 -9.97
N LYS A 244 24.69 -19.00 -8.84
CA LYS A 244 23.66 -19.26 -7.84
C LYS A 244 23.36 -17.97 -7.05
N LEU A 245 22.12 -17.85 -6.58
CA LEU A 245 21.72 -16.72 -5.73
C LEU A 245 22.24 -16.86 -4.30
N PHE A 246 22.40 -18.10 -3.82
CA PHE A 246 22.89 -18.39 -2.48
C PHE A 246 24.07 -19.33 -2.55
N ASP A 247 25.05 -19.10 -1.68
CA ASP A 247 26.14 -20.02 -1.45
C ASP A 247 25.61 -21.34 -0.86
N ALA A 248 26.16 -22.47 -1.32
CA ALA A 248 25.69 -23.79 -0.93
C ALA A 248 26.15 -24.21 0.48
N GLU A 249 27.27 -23.66 0.95
CA GLU A 249 27.89 -24.03 2.22
C GLU A 249 27.45 -23.09 3.34
N SER A 250 27.53 -21.78 3.11
CA SER A 250 27.18 -20.77 4.12
C SER A 250 25.68 -20.44 4.15
N GLY A 251 24.97 -20.67 3.03
CA GLY A 251 23.59 -20.25 2.86
C GLY A 251 23.41 -18.73 2.76
N GLU A 252 24.50 -17.99 2.57
CA GLU A 252 24.51 -16.53 2.41
C GLU A 252 24.16 -16.14 0.97
N PRO A 253 23.51 -14.99 0.75
CA PRO A 253 23.35 -14.43 -0.58
C PRO A 253 24.72 -14.22 -1.24
N THR A 254 24.87 -14.62 -2.50
CA THR A 254 26.10 -14.37 -3.28
C THR A 254 26.26 -12.88 -3.55
N GLU A 255 27.45 -12.44 -3.98
CA GLU A 255 27.71 -11.02 -4.25
C GLU A 255 26.71 -10.43 -5.26
N ILE A 256 26.44 -11.13 -6.37
CA ILE A 256 25.44 -10.71 -7.37
C ILE A 256 24.03 -10.68 -6.77
N HIS A 257 23.70 -11.60 -5.86
CA HIS A 257 22.40 -11.58 -5.19
C HIS A 257 22.28 -10.42 -4.21
N LEU A 258 23.35 -10.08 -3.48
CA LEU A 258 23.40 -8.89 -2.64
C LEU A 258 23.18 -7.63 -3.48
N GLU A 259 23.82 -7.50 -4.64
CA GLU A 259 23.60 -6.37 -5.55
C GLU A 259 22.13 -6.29 -6.00
N LEU A 260 21.48 -7.42 -6.32
CA LEU A 260 20.04 -7.44 -6.63
C LEU A 260 19.19 -6.96 -5.44
N ILE A 261 19.55 -7.39 -4.22
CA ILE A 261 18.83 -7.01 -2.99
C ILE A 261 19.02 -5.54 -2.67
N HIS A 262 20.19 -4.96 -2.94
CA HIS A 262 20.42 -3.51 -2.81
C HIS A 262 19.52 -2.70 -3.74
N TRP A 263 19.19 -3.24 -4.92
CA TRP A 263 18.12 -2.72 -5.79
C TRP A 263 16.71 -3.16 -5.35
N ALA A 264 16.51 -3.52 -4.09
CA ALA A 264 15.25 -3.97 -3.51
C ALA A 264 14.60 -5.13 -4.28
N TYR A 265 15.38 -6.08 -4.80
CA TYR A 265 14.84 -7.21 -5.55
C TYR A 265 15.51 -8.54 -5.20
N SER A 266 14.70 -9.60 -5.14
CA SER A 266 15.19 -10.96 -5.08
C SER A 266 14.21 -11.88 -5.80
N PRO A 267 14.69 -12.77 -6.69
CA PRO A 267 13.84 -13.84 -7.24
C PRO A 267 13.36 -14.84 -6.17
N GLN A 268 14.01 -14.89 -5.00
CA GLN A 268 13.74 -15.82 -3.91
C GLN A 268 13.57 -15.05 -2.58
N PRO A 269 12.53 -14.20 -2.44
CA PRO A 269 12.37 -13.31 -1.28
C PRO A 269 12.23 -14.08 0.04
N ASP A 270 11.56 -15.23 0.04
CA ASP A 270 11.34 -16.04 1.25
C ASP A 270 12.64 -16.67 1.77
N LYS A 271 13.59 -16.99 0.88
CA LYS A 271 14.91 -17.47 1.30
C LYS A 271 15.75 -16.35 1.91
N VAL A 272 15.63 -15.11 1.41
CA VAL A 272 16.29 -13.95 2.03
C VAL A 272 15.77 -13.74 3.45
N LYS A 273 14.45 -13.80 3.66
CA LYS A 273 13.86 -13.73 5.01
C LYS A 273 14.33 -14.87 5.91
N SER A 274 14.34 -16.09 5.40
CA SER A 274 14.80 -17.27 6.14
C SER A 274 16.27 -17.16 6.54
N TYR A 275 17.12 -16.59 5.68
CA TYR A 275 18.52 -16.30 5.97
C TYR A 275 18.65 -15.28 7.11
N LEU A 276 17.91 -14.17 7.05
CA LEU A 276 17.91 -13.15 8.09
C LEU A 276 17.45 -13.71 9.44
N GLU A 277 16.38 -14.49 9.49
CA GLU A 277 15.90 -15.13 10.71
C GLU A 277 16.96 -16.05 11.35
N LYS A 278 17.68 -16.83 10.53
CA LYS A 278 18.79 -17.68 11.00
C LYS A 278 19.96 -16.84 11.54
N SER A 279 20.33 -15.77 10.83
CA SER A 279 21.41 -14.88 11.24
C SER A 279 21.11 -14.18 12.58
N LEU A 280 19.87 -13.76 12.79
CA LEU A 280 19.40 -13.14 14.04
C LEU A 280 19.39 -14.13 15.20
N LYS A 281 18.92 -15.36 14.98
CA LYS A 281 18.95 -16.44 16.00
C LYS A 281 20.39 -16.77 16.41
N LYS A 282 21.31 -16.91 15.44
CA LYS A 282 22.73 -17.15 15.71
C LYS A 282 23.36 -15.99 16.52
N LYS A 283 23.00 -14.74 16.22
CA LYS A 283 23.45 -13.56 16.97
C LYS A 283 22.86 -13.48 18.39
N ALA A 284 21.65 -13.99 18.60
CA ALA A 284 21.01 -14.04 19.92
C ALA A 284 21.55 -15.17 20.79
N GLU A 285 21.80 -16.34 20.21
CA GLU A 285 22.43 -17.47 20.91
C GLU A 285 23.87 -17.16 21.33
N LYS A 286 24.65 -16.51 20.45
CA LYS A 286 26.02 -16.06 20.80
C LYS A 286 26.05 -15.13 22.02
N ARG A 287 25.09 -14.19 22.11
CA ARG A 287 24.97 -13.30 23.29
C ARG A 287 24.55 -14.02 24.58
N LYS A 288 23.79 -15.11 24.50
CA LYS A 288 23.44 -15.92 25.69
C LYS A 288 24.61 -16.73 26.22
N VAL A 289 25.49 -17.20 25.33
CA VAL A 289 26.70 -17.92 25.72
C VAL A 289 27.71 -16.97 26.37
N GLU A 290 27.89 -15.76 25.84
CA GLU A 290 28.80 -14.74 26.41
C GLU A 290 28.35 -14.22 27.78
N LEU A 291 27.05 -14.29 28.13
CA LEU A 291 26.53 -13.92 29.46
C LEU A 291 26.69 -15.02 30.52
N ASN A 292 26.85 -16.29 30.11
CA ASN A 292 27.08 -17.40 31.02
C ASN A 292 28.57 -17.65 31.31
N ASP A 293 29.47 -17.01 30.56
CA ASP A 293 30.93 -17.15 30.71
C ASP A 293 31.56 -16.00 31.53
N SER A 294 30.76 -15.05 32.02
CA SER A 294 31.21 -13.94 32.88
C SER A 294 30.82 -14.09 34.36
N SER A 295 30.56 -15.31 34.83
CA SER A 295 30.28 -15.61 36.25
C SER A 295 31.18 -16.76 36.73
N SER A 296 32.49 -16.55 36.72
CA SER A 296 33.43 -17.40 37.44
C SER A 296 34.75 -16.68 37.70
N SER A 297 34.74 -15.69 38.60
CA SER A 297 35.92 -15.33 39.40
C SER A 297 35.46 -14.43 40.54
N ASP A 298 35.32 -15.02 41.73
CA ASP A 298 35.74 -14.41 42.99
C ASP A 298 35.76 -15.54 44.03
N GLU A 299 36.96 -16.10 44.19
CA GLU A 299 37.36 -16.84 45.37
C GLU A 299 37.51 -15.81 46.50
N ASP A 300 36.84 -16.03 47.63
CA ASP A 300 37.39 -15.55 48.90
C ASP A 300 36.93 -16.45 50.06
N ASP A 301 37.95 -16.86 50.82
CA ASP A 301 37.98 -17.80 51.93
C ASP A 301 36.99 -17.50 53.06
N ARG A 302 36.52 -18.59 53.71
CA ARG A 302 36.43 -18.72 55.19
C ARG A 302 36.02 -20.14 55.60
N GLU A 303 36.96 -20.82 56.23
CA GLU A 303 36.76 -21.97 57.12
C GLU A 303 35.95 -21.53 58.37
N ASP A 304 35.00 -22.35 58.82
CA ASP A 304 35.03 -22.91 60.19
C ASP A 304 33.97 -24.02 60.38
N ASP A 305 34.35 -24.97 61.22
CA ASP A 305 33.70 -26.21 61.66
C ASP A 305 32.26 -26.05 62.19
N ASP A 306 31.39 -27.06 62.00
CA ASP A 306 31.07 -28.04 63.06
C ASP A 306 29.97 -29.06 62.65
N ASP A 307 30.08 -30.22 63.27
CA ASP A 307 29.28 -31.46 63.23
C ASP A 307 27.74 -31.33 63.06
N ASP A 308 27.13 -32.31 62.39
CA ASP A 308 26.26 -33.33 63.04
C ASP A 308 25.47 -34.16 61.99
N ASN A 309 25.89 -35.43 61.85
CA ASN A 309 25.10 -36.67 61.83
C ASN A 309 23.70 -36.71 61.16
N GLY A 310 23.47 -37.71 60.28
CA GLY A 310 22.12 -38.27 60.08
C GLY A 310 21.75 -38.77 58.68
N GLU A 311 21.95 -40.07 58.48
CA GLU A 311 21.07 -40.99 57.73
C GLU A 311 20.73 -40.74 56.24
N THR A 312 21.34 -41.59 55.40
CA THR A 312 20.75 -42.06 54.13
C THR A 312 19.37 -42.69 54.33
N PRO A 313 18.45 -42.57 53.35
CA PRO A 313 18.10 -43.81 52.65
C PRO A 313 17.81 -43.68 51.14
N GLU A 314 18.29 -44.71 50.44
CA GLU A 314 17.70 -45.50 49.36
C GLU A 314 16.77 -44.87 48.28
N LYS A 315 17.27 -44.98 47.05
CA LYS A 315 16.60 -45.49 45.83
C LYS A 315 15.07 -45.68 45.89
N LYS A 316 14.39 -45.02 44.94
CA LYS A 316 13.31 -45.67 44.16
C LYS A 316 13.28 -45.21 42.71
N LYS A 317 13.77 -46.09 41.83
CA LYS A 317 13.25 -46.26 40.47
C LYS A 317 11.82 -46.80 40.56
N ARG A 318 10.90 -46.28 39.75
CA ARG A 318 10.02 -47.11 38.89
C ARG A 318 9.32 -46.28 37.82
N THR A 319 9.58 -46.70 36.58
CA THR A 319 8.75 -46.73 35.37
C THR A 319 7.24 -46.91 35.59
N GLU A 320 6.41 -46.26 34.78
CA GLU A 320 5.81 -46.79 33.54
C GLU A 320 5.37 -45.63 32.64
#